data_AF-A0A953EL50-F1
#
_entry.id   AF-A0A953EL50-F1
#
_cell.length_a   1.000
_cell.length_b   1.000
_cell.length_c   1.000
_cell.angle_alpha   90.00
_cell.angle_beta   90.00
_cell.angle_gamma   90.00
#
_symmetry.space_group_name_H-M   'P 1'
#
loop_
_entity.id
_entity.type
_entity.pdbx_description
1 polymer ?
#
loop_
_entity_poly.entity_id
_entity_poly.type
_entity_poly.pdbx_seq_one_letter_code
_entity_poly.pdbx_strand_id
1 'polypeptide(L)'
;MKKGKYDTRFVDVLIDKRAFSVQNLRILFDLLSKRFPKPHTLFVTVYTDLEDIETPEEHERGRFSETTDSTDLPNEQDTAIFTREGRTKNVVINYANGDVDEFDIDR
;
A
#
# COMPACT_ATOMS: atom_id res chain seq x y z
N MET A 1 5.81 -3.96 -32.00
CA MET A 1 6.16 -4.26 -30.59
C MET A 1 4.87 -4.37 -29.79
N LYS A 2 4.52 -5.55 -29.27
CA LYS A 2 3.34 -5.69 -28.39
C LYS A 2 3.70 -5.07 -27.04
N LYS A 3 3.10 -3.93 -26.66
CA LYS A 3 3.10 -3.46 -25.27
C LYS A 3 2.44 -4.56 -24.44
N GLY A 4 3.23 -5.41 -23.78
CA GLY A 4 2.72 -6.25 -22.72
C GLY A 4 2.21 -5.30 -21.65
N LYS A 5 0.89 -5.17 -21.52
CA LYS A 5 0.27 -4.33 -20.50
C LYS A 5 0.62 -4.97 -19.17
N TYR A 6 1.60 -4.43 -18.44
CA TYR A 6 1.85 -4.83 -17.05
C TYR A 6 0.57 -4.52 -16.29
N ASP A 7 -0.22 -5.55 -16.00
CA ASP A 7 -1.48 -5.38 -15.28
C ASP A 7 -1.13 -5.01 -13.85
N THR A 8 -1.44 -3.77 -13.49
CA THR A 8 -1.16 -3.19 -12.17
C THR A 8 -2.49 -2.96 -11.49
N ARG A 9 -2.60 -3.35 -10.23
CA ARG A 9 -3.80 -3.15 -9.42
C ARG A 9 -3.44 -2.37 -8.17
N PHE A 10 -4.22 -1.32 -7.93
CA PHE A 10 -4.20 -0.53 -6.70
C PHE A 10 -5.40 -0.94 -5.84
N VAL A 11 -5.19 -1.11 -4.54
CA VAL A 11 -6.22 -1.45 -3.57
C VAL A 11 -6.01 -0.60 -2.33
N ASP A 12 -6.96 0.26 -2.02
CA ASP A 12 -6.99 0.99 -0.77
C ASP A 12 -7.81 0.20 0.26
N VAL A 13 -7.28 0.08 1.49
CA VAL A 13 -7.93 -0.66 2.58
C VAL A 13 -7.97 0.23 3.81
N LEU A 14 -9.17 0.44 4.34
CA LEU A 14 -9.35 1.05 5.65
C LEU A 14 -9.49 -0.06 6.72
N ILE A 15 -8.67 -0.01 7.76
CA ILE A 15 -8.80 -0.90 8.93
C ILE A 15 -8.89 -0.09 10.22
N ASP A 16 -9.46 -0.68 11.27
CA ASP A 16 -9.45 -0.05 12.60
C ASP A 16 -8.00 0.06 13.11
N LYS A 17 -7.65 1.22 13.69
CA LYS A 17 -6.32 1.46 14.27
C LYS A 17 -5.88 0.39 15.27
N ARG A 18 -6.80 -0.15 16.08
CA ARG A 18 -6.50 -1.23 17.04
C ARG A 18 -6.19 -2.56 16.36
N ALA A 19 -6.63 -2.73 15.12
CA ALA A 19 -6.31 -3.90 14.30
C ALA A 19 -5.02 -3.71 13.48
N PHE A 20 -4.43 -2.52 13.45
CA PHE A 20 -3.19 -2.25 12.75
C PHE A 20 -2.01 -2.89 13.50
N SER A 21 -1.61 -4.07 13.05
CA SER A 21 -0.46 -4.80 13.58
C SER A 21 0.20 -5.62 12.48
N VAL A 22 1.50 -5.90 12.62
CA VAL A 22 2.27 -6.70 11.65
C VAL A 22 1.60 -8.05 11.38
N GLN A 23 1.07 -8.71 12.41
CA GLN A 23 0.39 -10.00 12.26
C GLN A 23 -0.87 -9.89 11.40
N ASN A 24 -1.71 -8.88 11.64
CA ASN A 24 -2.94 -8.67 10.88
C ASN A 24 -2.64 -8.23 9.44
N LEU A 25 -1.63 -7.38 9.24
CA LEU A 25 -1.18 -6.94 7.92
C LEU A 25 -0.67 -8.13 7.08
N ARG A 26 0.11 -9.04 7.67
CA ARG A 26 0.53 -10.29 7.02
C ARG A 26 -0.66 -11.11 6.53
N ILE A 27 -1.69 -11.28 7.36
CA ILE A 27 -2.90 -12.02 6.99
C ILE A 27 -3.66 -11.29 5.87
N LEU A 28 -3.82 -9.97 5.98
CA LEU A 28 -4.49 -9.14 4.99
C LEU A 28 -3.81 -9.27 3.61
N PHE A 29 -2.49 -9.12 3.54
CA PHE A 29 -1.77 -9.16 2.27
C PHE A 29 -1.73 -10.56 1.64
N ASP A 30 -1.72 -11.63 2.44
CA ASP A 30 -1.89 -13.00 1.95
C ASP A 30 -3.29 -13.19 1.31
N LEU A 31 -4.35 -12.74 1.99
CA LEU A 31 -5.72 -12.81 1.47
C LEU A 31 -5.88 -11.99 0.18
N LEU A 32 -5.34 -10.76 0.14
CA LEU A 32 -5.39 -9.91 -1.05
C LEU A 32 -4.59 -10.49 -2.21
N SER A 33 -3.43 -11.09 -1.93
CA SER A 33 -2.63 -11.78 -2.94
C SER A 33 -3.37 -12.94 -3.58
N LYS A 34 -4.13 -13.72 -2.78
CA LYS A 34 -4.99 -14.82 -3.25
C LYS A 34 -6.20 -14.30 -4.03
N ARG A 35 -6.82 -13.21 -3.57
CA ARG A 35 -7.98 -12.58 -4.23
C ARG A 35 -7.62 -11.96 -5.57
N PHE A 36 -6.42 -11.39 -5.69
CA PHE A 36 -5.91 -10.77 -6.90
C PHE A 36 -4.66 -11.49 -7.41
N PRO A 37 -4.81 -12.68 -8.02
CA PRO A 37 -3.66 -13.48 -8.45
C PRO A 37 -3.04 -13.03 -9.78
N LYS A 38 -3.74 -12.18 -10.56
CA LYS A 38 -3.39 -11.86 -11.96
C LYS A 38 -2.64 -10.56 -12.24
N PRO A 39 -2.69 -9.48 -11.44
CA PRO A 39 -1.84 -8.35 -11.74
C PRO A 39 -0.38 -8.72 -11.45
N HIS A 40 0.50 -8.39 -12.40
CA HIS A 40 1.95 -8.53 -12.24
C HIS A 40 2.44 -7.70 -11.05
N THR A 41 1.80 -6.54 -10.87
CA THR A 41 2.05 -5.63 -9.76
C THR A 41 0.79 -5.38 -8.95
N LEU A 42 0.79 -5.73 -7.67
CA LEU A 42 -0.29 -5.40 -6.73
C LEU A 42 0.24 -4.40 -5.71
N PHE A 43 -0.31 -3.19 -5.73
CA PHE A 43 -0.10 -2.14 -4.75
C PHE A 43 -1.30 -2.10 -3.80
N VAL A 44 -1.05 -2.25 -2.51
CA VAL A 44 -2.08 -2.10 -1.49
C VAL A 44 -1.65 -1.01 -0.52
N THR A 45 -2.49 -0.02 -0.32
CA THR A 45 -2.30 1.00 0.72
C THR A 45 -3.30 0.75 1.83
N VAL A 46 -2.82 0.66 3.06
CA VAL A 46 -3.64 0.46 4.26
C VAL A 46 -3.65 1.73 5.07
N TYR A 47 -4.84 2.20 5.40
CA TYR A 47 -5.10 3.39 6.21
C TYR A 47 -5.78 2.98 7.51
N THR A 48 -5.52 3.72 8.59
CA THR A 48 -6.24 3.58 9.87
C THR A 48 -7.29 4.66 10.12
N ASP A 49 -7.29 5.69 9.28
CA ASP A 49 -8.22 6.81 9.34
C ASP A 49 -8.84 7.05 7.97
N LEU A 50 -10.11 7.46 8.00
CA LEU A 50 -10.87 7.82 6.81
C LEU A 50 -10.39 9.15 6.23
N GLU A 51 -9.88 10.05 7.07
CA GLU A 51 -9.38 11.37 6.63
C GLU A 51 -8.12 11.26 5.74
N ASP A 52 -7.39 10.14 5.82
CA ASP A 52 -6.18 9.89 5.02
C ASP A 52 -6.49 9.33 3.62
N ILE A 53 -7.74 8.93 3.36
CA ILE A 53 -8.12 8.34 2.07
C ILE A 53 -8.44 9.47 1.10
N GLU A 54 -7.60 9.61 0.06
CA GLU A 54 -7.86 10.54 -1.05
C GLU A 54 -9.28 10.33 -1.59
N THR A 55 -10.05 11.40 -1.61
CA THR A 55 -11.34 11.44 -2.29
C THR A 55 -11.14 11.39 -3.80
N PRO A 56 -12.10 10.86 -4.58
CA PRO A 56 -12.03 10.88 -6.04
C PRO A 56 -11.78 12.28 -6.62
N GLU A 57 -12.34 13.31 -5.98
CA GLU A 57 -12.19 14.72 -6.35
C GLU A 57 -10.75 15.23 -6.17
N GLU A 58 -10.01 14.69 -5.20
CA GLU A 58 -8.58 14.99 -4.99
C GLU A 58 -7.70 14.28 -6.03
N HIS A 59 -8.09 13.07 -6.44
CA HIS A 59 -7.39 12.28 -7.46
C HIS A 59 -7.38 12.95 -8.85
N GLU A 60 -8.44 13.69 -9.19
CA GLU A 60 -8.54 14.41 -10.46
C GLU A 60 -7.66 15.68 -10.52
N ARG A 61 -7.23 16.21 -9.35
CA ARG A 61 -6.29 17.33 -9.26
C ARG A 61 -4.85 16.85 -9.38
N GLY A 62 -4.51 16.33 -10.55
CA GLY A 62 -3.13 16.34 -11.06
C GLY A 62 -2.19 15.31 -10.44
N ARG A 63 -2.31 14.04 -10.86
CA ARG A 63 -1.17 13.10 -10.91
C ARG A 63 -0.21 13.46 -12.05
N PHE A 64 0.32 14.69 -12.07
CA PHE A 64 1.48 15.04 -12.87
C PHE A 64 2.70 15.15 -11.95
N SER A 65 3.42 14.03 -11.84
CA SER A 65 4.86 14.00 -11.62
C SER A 65 5.39 14.90 -10.49
N GLU A 66 5.06 14.57 -9.25
CA GLU A 66 6.09 14.55 -8.22
C GLU A 66 6.06 13.16 -7.60
N THR A 67 7.07 12.36 -7.92
CA THR A 67 7.72 11.56 -6.89
C THR A 67 8.20 12.56 -5.83
N THR A 68 7.28 13.06 -4.99
CA THR A 68 7.68 13.54 -3.69
C THR A 68 8.18 12.28 -3.01
N ASP A 69 9.48 12.22 -2.78
CA ASP A 69 10.04 11.35 -1.75
C ASP A 69 9.03 11.31 -0.60
N SER A 70 8.54 10.12 -0.30
CA SER A 70 7.48 9.85 0.68
C SER A 70 7.95 10.09 2.13
N THR A 71 8.71 11.17 2.35
CA THR A 71 9.39 11.54 3.59
C THR A 71 8.87 12.84 4.20
N ASP A 72 8.06 13.63 3.50
CA ASP A 72 7.68 14.97 3.96
C ASP A 72 6.19 15.16 4.33
N LEU A 73 5.38 14.09 4.31
CA LEU A 73 4.18 14.10 5.13
C LEU A 73 4.60 13.69 6.54
N PRO A 74 4.37 14.49 7.59
CA PRO A 74 4.45 13.94 8.93
C PRO A 74 3.50 12.74 8.94
N ASN A 75 4.02 11.53 9.16
CA ASN A 75 3.16 10.38 9.40
C ASN A 75 2.41 10.68 10.70
N GLU A 76 1.26 11.36 10.62
CA GLU A 76 0.39 11.57 11.77
C GLU A 76 -0.32 10.25 12.13
N GLN A 77 -0.30 9.28 11.22
CA GLN A 77 -1.11 8.07 11.21
C GLN A 77 -0.29 6.84 10.79
N ASP A 78 -0.77 5.66 11.19
CA ASP A 78 -0.16 4.39 10.82
C ASP A 78 -0.64 3.97 9.41
N THR A 79 0.29 3.74 8.48
CA THR A 79 -0.01 3.28 7.13
C THR A 79 0.88 2.12 6.72
N ALA A 80 0.41 1.29 5.80
CA ALA A 80 1.22 0.21 5.24
C ALA A 80 1.07 0.12 3.73
N ILE A 81 2.18 -0.09 3.04
CA ILE A 81 2.26 -0.28 1.61
C ILE A 81 2.74 -1.70 1.34
N PHE A 82 1.95 -2.46 0.61
CA PHE A 82 2.37 -3.76 0.10
C PHE A 82 2.54 -3.70 -1.41
N THR A 83 3.72 -4.16 -1.85
CA THR A 83 4.06 -4.27 -3.27
C THR A 83 4.39 -5.72 -3.58
N ARG A 84 3.66 -6.30 -4.54
CA ARG A 84 4.01 -7.59 -5.13
C ARG A 84 4.40 -7.43 -6.58
N GLU A 85 5.64 -7.74 -6.92
CA GLU A 85 6.16 -7.76 -8.29
C GLU A 85 6.66 -9.16 -8.65
N GLY A 86 5.88 -9.88 -9.46
CA GLY A 86 6.21 -11.26 -9.81
C GLY A 86 6.30 -12.18 -8.58
N ARG A 87 7.52 -12.52 -8.15
CA ARG A 87 7.79 -13.36 -6.97
C ARG A 87 8.16 -12.57 -5.73
N THR A 88 8.49 -11.29 -5.86
CA THR A 88 8.90 -10.44 -4.75
C THR A 88 7.66 -9.88 -4.08
N LYS A 89 7.63 -9.93 -2.75
CA LYS A 89 6.55 -9.40 -1.90
C LYS A 89 7.17 -8.58 -0.79
N ASN A 90 7.07 -7.27 -0.90
CA ASN A 90 7.63 -6.33 0.06
C ASN A 90 6.50 -5.58 0.77
N VAL A 91 6.70 -5.32 2.06
CA VAL A 91 5.83 -4.51 2.89
C VAL A 91 6.67 -3.43 3.52
N VAL A 92 6.20 -2.18 3.40
CA VAL A 92 6.70 -1.03 4.16
C VAL A 92 5.57 -0.59 5.10
N ILE A 93 5.87 -0.44 6.37
CA ILE A 93 4.98 0.11 7.38
C ILE A 93 5.55 1.45 7.82
N ASN A 94 4.69 2.45 7.83
CA ASN A 94 4.94 3.80 8.30
C ASN A 94 4.11 4.00 9.57
N TYR A 95 4.75 4.21 10.71
CA TYR A 95 4.05 4.46 11.97
C TYR A 95 3.87 5.95 12.23
N ALA A 96 2.81 6.28 12.97
CA ALA A 96 2.47 7.65 13.36
C ALA A 96 3.55 8.36 14.21
N ASN A 97 4.48 7.60 14.77
CA ASN A 97 5.61 8.13 15.55
C ASN A 97 6.85 8.42 14.69
N GLY A 98 6.75 8.23 13.37
CA GLY A 98 7.84 8.39 12.41
C GLY A 98 8.71 7.14 12.24
N ASP A 99 8.44 6.06 12.96
CA ASP A 99 9.15 4.79 12.75
C ASP A 99 8.74 4.16 11.42
N VAL A 100 9.68 3.45 10.81
CA VAL A 100 9.47 2.69 9.57
C VAL A 100 9.92 1.25 9.80
N ASP A 101 9.10 0.30 9.38
CA ASP A 101 9.42 -1.13 9.38
C ASP A 101 9.25 -1.71 7.97
N GLU A 102 10.12 -2.65 7.61
CA GLU A 102 10.14 -3.26 6.29
C GLU A 102 10.35 -4.77 6.41
N PHE A 103 9.49 -5.55 5.74
CA PHE A 103 9.67 -7.00 5.69
C PHE A 103 9.22 -7.62 4.38
N ASP A 104 9.87 -8.75 4.04
CA ASP A 104 9.41 -9.66 3.01
C ASP A 104 8.34 -10.59 3.58
N ILE A 105 7.23 -10.79 2.88
CA ILE A 105 6.17 -11.72 3.34
C ILE A 105 6.65 -13.18 3.34
N ASP A 106 7.61 -13.51 2.47
CA ASP A 106 8.08 -14.89 2.27
C ASP A 106 9.34 -15.23 3.12
N ARG A 107 9.76 -14.34 4.04
CA ARG A 107 10.84 -14.57 5.02
C ARG A 107 10.31 -14.55 6.47
#